data_AF-X1HBP0-F1
#
_entry.id   AF-X1HBP0-F1
#
_cell.length_a   1.000
_cell.length_b   1.000
_cell.length_c   1.000
_cell.angle_alpha   90.00
_cell.angle_beta   90.00
_cell.angle_gamma   90.00
#
_symmetry.space_group_name_H-M   'P 1'
#
loop_
_entity.id
_entity.type
_entity.pdbx_description
1 polymer ?
#
loop_
_entity_poly.entity_id
_entity_poly.type
_entity_poly.pdbx_seq_one_letter_code
_entity_poly.pdbx_strand_id
1 'polypeptide(L)'
;MTNLNEKKLIFIYNADSGVINLVKDFWKKILRPSSYECNLCFQTFGAFSMKKDWKSFIKNLDIETEFLHRDEFEKKYGLLDANYPSAYIYE
;
A
#
# COMPACT_ATOMS: atom_id res chain seq x y z
N MET A 1 22.98 17.35 -2.27
CA MET A 1 21.98 18.40 -2.03
C MET A 1 20.61 17.77 -2.25
N THR A 2 20.02 17.17 -1.22
CA THR A 2 18.62 16.70 -1.25
C THR A 2 17.74 17.89 -0.86
N ASN A 3 16.74 18.18 -1.67
CA ASN A 3 15.92 19.39 -1.53
C ASN A 3 14.99 19.25 -0.31
N LEU A 4 14.78 20.34 0.41
CA LEU A 4 13.99 20.40 1.66
C LEU A 4 12.47 20.60 1.42
N ASN A 5 11.90 20.00 0.36
CA ASN A 5 10.50 20.19 -0.05
C ASN A 5 9.93 18.96 -0.81
N GLU A 6 10.33 17.74 -0.43
CA GLU A 6 10.04 16.53 -1.23
C GLU A 6 8.59 16.07 -1.01
N LYS A 7 7.70 16.55 -1.89
CA LYS A 7 6.35 16.01 -2.04
C LYS A 7 6.43 14.49 -2.19
N LYS A 8 5.58 13.77 -1.46
CA LYS A 8 5.55 12.31 -1.46
C LYS A 8 4.16 11.80 -1.79
N LEU A 9 4.09 10.82 -2.70
CA LEU A 9 2.88 10.07 -2.99
C LEU A 9 2.84 8.82 -2.11
N ILE A 10 1.86 8.73 -1.22
CA ILE A 10 1.72 7.64 -0.27
C ILE A 10 0.53 6.79 -0.68
N PHE A 11 0.78 5.56 -1.14
CA PHE A 11 -0.26 4.57 -1.41
C PHE A 11 -0.54 3.77 -0.14
N ILE A 12 -1.79 3.71 0.29
CA ILE A 12 -2.22 2.95 1.46
C ILE A 12 -3.09 1.77 1.05
N TYR A 13 -2.62 0.57 1.39
CA TYR A 13 -3.38 -0.67 1.25
C TYR A 13 -4.41 -0.80 2.38
N ASN A 14 -5.60 -1.30 2.04
CA ASN A 14 -6.60 -1.68 3.04
C ASN A 14 -6.30 -3.06 3.63
N ALA A 15 -5.15 -3.17 4.31
CA ALA A 15 -4.68 -4.35 5.01
C ALA A 15 -3.77 -3.90 6.16
N ASP A 16 -3.60 -4.73 7.19
CA ASP A 16 -2.68 -4.47 8.29
C ASP A 16 -1.35 -5.24 8.10
N SER A 17 -0.23 -4.65 8.51
CA SER A 17 1.10 -5.24 8.35
C SER A 17 1.27 -6.59 9.08
N GLY A 18 0.57 -6.78 10.21
CA GLY A 18 0.66 -7.98 11.05
C GLY A 18 0.02 -9.24 10.48
N VAL A 19 -0.98 -9.12 9.60
CA VAL A 19 -1.66 -10.31 9.04
C VAL A 19 -0.78 -11.04 8.02
N ILE A 20 0.15 -10.36 7.33
CA ILE A 20 0.94 -10.93 6.24
C ILE A 20 1.95 -12.00 6.72
N ASN A 21 2.44 -11.90 7.96
CA ASN A 21 3.32 -12.93 8.54
C ASN A 21 2.63 -14.28 8.74
N LEU A 22 1.30 -14.31 8.83
CA LEU A 22 0.49 -15.54 8.91
C LEU A 22 0.11 -16.11 7.54
N VAL A 23 0.23 -15.33 6.46
CA VAL A 23 -0.46 -15.67 5.20
C VAL A 23 0.42 -16.46 4.23
N LYS A 24 1.75 -16.55 4.39
CA LYS A 24 2.62 -17.29 3.43
C LYS A 24 2.12 -18.71 3.08
N ASP A 25 1.50 -19.42 4.02
CA ASP A 25 0.87 -20.74 3.78
C ASP A 25 -0.64 -20.71 3.55
N PHE A 26 -1.31 -19.57 3.76
CA PHE A 26 -2.78 -19.43 3.72
C PHE A 26 -3.33 -18.50 2.61
N TRP A 27 -2.47 -17.94 1.75
CA TRP A 27 -2.86 -17.00 0.67
C TRP A 27 -3.91 -17.58 -0.30
N LYS A 28 -4.01 -18.90 -0.46
CA LYS A 28 -5.01 -19.53 -1.36
C LYS A 28 -6.37 -19.82 -0.71
N LYS A 29 -6.48 -19.79 0.62
CA LYS A 29 -7.72 -20.19 1.34
C LYS A 29 -8.42 -19.03 2.03
N ILE A 30 -7.76 -17.88 2.17
CA ILE A 30 -8.26 -16.68 2.88
C ILE A 30 -8.38 -15.50 1.89
N LEU A 31 -8.83 -15.75 0.66
CA LEU A 31 -9.38 -14.68 -0.19
C LEU A 31 -10.82 -14.28 0.19
N ARG A 32 -11.25 -14.63 1.41
CA ARG A 32 -12.48 -14.12 2.05
C ARG A 32 -12.35 -14.07 3.59
N PRO A 33 -11.69 -13.10 4.18
CA PRO A 33 -12.31 -12.32 5.24
C PRO A 33 -13.11 -11.23 4.53
N SER A 34 -14.44 -11.27 4.63
CA SER A 34 -15.35 -10.25 4.08
C SER A 34 -15.16 -8.83 4.65
N SER A 35 -14.04 -8.58 5.35
CA SER A 35 -13.73 -7.31 6.02
C SER A 35 -12.61 -6.50 5.36
N TYR A 36 -11.90 -7.00 4.34
CA TYR A 36 -10.78 -6.26 3.70
C TYR A 36 -10.68 -6.52 2.19
N GLU A 37 -11.64 -6.00 1.41
CA GLU A 37 -11.46 -5.90 -0.04
C GLU A 37 -10.44 -4.80 -0.37
N CYS A 38 -9.16 -5.19 -0.49
CA CYS A 38 -8.12 -4.28 -0.95
C CYS A 38 -8.04 -4.32 -2.49
N ASN A 39 -8.90 -3.53 -3.15
CA ASN A 39 -8.87 -3.38 -4.61
C ASN A 39 -7.50 -2.92 -5.12
N LEU A 40 -6.82 -2.03 -4.38
CA LEU A 40 -5.46 -1.60 -4.71
C LEU A 40 -4.48 -2.79 -4.72
N CYS A 41 -4.54 -3.68 -3.73
CA CYS A 41 -3.70 -4.87 -3.64
C CYS A 41 -3.90 -5.78 -4.87
N PHE A 42 -5.16 -5.99 -5.29
CA PHE A 42 -5.48 -6.79 -6.48
C PHE A 42 -4.96 -6.15 -7.77
N GLN A 43 -4.97 -4.81 -7.84
CA GLN A 43 -4.42 -4.09 -8.99
C GLN A 43 -2.89 -4.12 -9.02
N THR A 44 -2.22 -4.02 -7.86
CA THR A 44 -0.75 -3.88 -7.79
C THR A 44 0.02 -5.21 -7.68
N PHE A 45 -0.57 -6.27 -7.11
CA PHE A 45 0.07 -7.58 -6.92
C PHE A 45 -0.57 -8.69 -7.76
N GLY A 46 0.27 -9.60 -8.26
CA GLY A 46 -0.14 -10.92 -8.76
C GLY A 46 -0.04 -11.98 -7.66
N ALA A 47 -0.03 -13.26 -8.03
CA ALA A 47 -0.05 -14.38 -7.09
C ALA A 47 1.13 -14.44 -6.10
N PHE A 48 2.26 -13.81 -6.42
CA PHE A 48 3.49 -13.91 -5.63
C PHE A 48 4.28 -12.59 -5.53
N SER A 49 4.00 -11.60 -6.37
CA SER A 49 4.81 -10.38 -6.45
C SER A 49 4.06 -9.21 -7.11
N MET A 50 4.60 -8.01 -6.95
CA MET A 50 4.11 -6.80 -7.59
C MET A 50 4.17 -6.94 -9.12
N LYS A 51 3.08 -6.56 -9.81
CA LYS A 51 3.00 -6.61 -11.27
C LYS A 51 4.09 -5.73 -11.90
N LYS A 52 4.69 -6.21 -12.99
CA LYS A 52 5.78 -5.49 -13.69
C LYS A 52 5.33 -4.12 -14.19
N ASP A 53 4.12 -4.02 -14.72
CA ASP A 53 3.57 -2.76 -15.26
C ASP A 53 3.39 -1.72 -14.14
N TRP A 54 2.90 -2.16 -12.97
CA TRP A 54 2.81 -1.31 -11.80
C TRP A 54 4.19 -0.84 -11.33
N LYS A 55 5.16 -1.74 -11.24
CA LYS A 55 6.54 -1.37 -10.87
C LYS A 55 7.15 -0.38 -11.85
N SER A 56 6.88 -0.54 -13.15
CA SER A 56 7.32 0.39 -14.20
C SER A 56 6.66 1.75 -14.05
N PHE A 57 5.33 1.78 -13.83
CA PHE A 57 4.58 3.00 -13.58
C PHE A 57 5.18 3.80 -12.41
N ILE A 58 5.39 3.16 -11.25
CA ILE A 58 5.96 3.81 -10.07
C ILE A 58 7.39 4.32 -10.31
N LYS A 59 8.22 3.56 -11.04
CA LYS A 59 9.59 3.99 -11.37
C LYS A 59 9.61 5.24 -12.26
N ASN A 60 8.58 5.44 -13.07
CA ASN A 60 8.47 6.58 -13.97
C ASN A 60 7.77 7.79 -13.34
N LEU A 61 7.36 7.71 -12.06
CA LEU A 61 6.84 8.85 -11.34
C LEU A 61 7.98 9.77 -10.91
N ASP A 62 7.86 11.06 -11.22
CA ASP A 62 8.79 12.12 -10.78
C ASP A 62 8.48 12.62 -9.36
N ILE A 63 7.92 11.73 -8.53
CA ILE A 63 7.57 12.00 -7.13
C ILE A 63 7.99 10.81 -6.27
N GLU A 64 8.57 11.10 -5.10
CA GLU A 64 8.91 10.04 -4.16
C GLU A 64 7.65 9.28 -3.80
N THR A 65 7.68 7.95 -3.91
CA THR A 65 6.51 7.11 -3.67
C THR A 65 6.76 6.19 -2.49
N GLU A 66 5.80 6.16 -1.57
CA GLU A 66 5.78 5.27 -0.41
C GLU A 66 4.55 4.37 -0.44
N PHE A 67 4.69 3.15 0.09
CA PHE A 67 3.61 2.17 0.20
C PHE A 67 3.48 1.74 1.64
N LEU A 68 2.28 1.86 2.21
CA LEU A 68 1.99 1.51 3.59
C LEU A 68 0.73 0.64 3.70
N HIS A 69 0.68 -0.18 4.73
CA HIS A 69 -0.55 -0.75 5.25
C HIS A 69 -1.31 0.28 6.07
N ARG A 70 -2.59 0.03 6.34
CA ARG A 70 -3.45 0.95 7.10
C ARG A 70 -2.82 1.29 8.46
N ASP A 71 -2.46 0.26 9.23
CA ASP A 71 -1.85 0.39 10.56
C ASP A 71 -0.51 1.14 10.52
N GLU A 72 0.30 0.92 9.48
CA GLU A 72 1.55 1.65 9.27
C GLU A 72 1.30 3.12 8.97
N PHE A 73 0.28 3.44 8.16
CA PHE A 73 -0.10 4.81 7.83
C PHE A 73 -0.64 5.55 9.05
N GLU A 74 -1.59 4.95 9.77
CA GLU A 74 -2.16 5.50 11.00
C GLU A 74 -1.06 5.78 12.03
N LYS A 75 -0.13 4.84 12.21
CA LYS A 75 1.00 4.99 13.13
C LYS A 75 1.98 6.08 12.70
N LYS A 76 2.26 6.19 11.39
CA LYS A 76 3.27 7.11 10.86
C LYS A 76 2.76 8.55 10.75
N TYR A 77 1.52 8.74 10.31
CA TYR A 77 0.94 10.05 10.00
C TYR A 77 -0.13 10.50 11.00
N GLY A 78 -0.57 9.64 11.92
CA GLY A 78 -1.55 9.99 12.97
C GLY A 78 -2.97 10.24 12.46
N LEU A 79 -3.27 9.86 11.21
CA LEU A 79 -4.54 10.11 10.56
C LEU A 79 -5.40 8.84 10.57
N LEU A 80 -6.38 8.80 11.48
CA LEU A 80 -7.18 7.61 11.81
C LEU A 80 -8.47 7.49 10.98
N ASP A 81 -8.95 8.59 10.40
CA ASP A 81 -10.23 8.66 9.68
C ASP A 81 -10.07 8.66 8.14
N ALA A 82 -8.98 8.07 7.63
CA ALA A 82 -8.79 7.94 6.19
C ALA A 82 -9.70 6.86 5.59
N ASN A 83 -10.08 7.06 4.33
CA ASN A 83 -10.65 5.98 3.52
C ASN A 83 -9.55 5.03 3.06
N TYR A 84 -9.85 3.72 2.98
CA TYR A 84 -8.91 2.70 2.52
C TYR A 84 -9.56 1.77 1.48
N PRO A 85 -8.82 1.36 0.42
CA PRO A 85 -7.48 1.82 0.06
C PRO A 85 -7.50 3.25 -0.51
N SER A 86 -6.37 3.96 -0.42
CA SER A 86 -6.27 5.36 -0.87
C SER A 86 -4.85 5.75 -1.26
N ALA A 87 -4.69 6.94 -1.85
CA ALA A 87 -3.41 7.57 -2.11
C ALA A 87 -3.44 9.03 -1.66
N TYR A 88 -2.43 9.47 -0.92
CA TYR A 88 -2.29 10.85 -0.43
C TYR A 88 -1.04 11.51 -1.00
N ILE A 89 -1.10 12.82 -1.19
CA ILE A 89 0.09 13.64 -1.40
C ILE A 89 0.44 14.26 -0.05
N TYR A 90 1.66 14.03 0.40
CA TYR A 90 2.25 14.69 1.56
C TYR A 90 3.18 15.81 1.06
N GLU A 91 3.00 17.02 1.57
CA GLU A 91 3.76 18.23 1.21
C GLU A 91 4.35 18.90 2.46
#